data_AF-A0A1H9GFK3-F1
#
_entry.id   AF-A0A1H9GFK3-F1
#
_cell.length_a   1.000
_cell.length_b   1.000
_cell.length_c   1.000
_cell.angle_alpha   90.00
_cell.angle_beta   90.00
_cell.angle_gamma   90.00
#
_symmetry.space_group_name_H-M   'P 1'
#
loop_
_entity.id
_entity.type
_entity.pdbx_description
1 polymer ?
#
loop_
_entity_poly.entity_id
_entity_poly.type
_entity_poly.pdbx_seq_one_letter_code
_entity_poly.pdbx_strand_id
1 'polypeptide(L)' 'MTTWTQADLAAIDAAIATGASRVRFADNREVFYRSLAEMRSVRRDIAAALGGTVTAPRVTLASFRRD' A
#
# COMPACT_ATOMS: atom_id res chain seq x y z
N MET A 1 11.59 7.24 1.45
CA MET A 1 10.89 5.94 1.33
C MET A 1 9.93 5.85 2.49
N THR A 2 8.62 5.85 2.27
CA THR A 2 7.64 5.64 3.34
C THR A 2 7.69 4.17 3.72
N THR A 3 8.34 3.86 4.84
CA THR A 3 8.41 2.50 5.38
C THR A 3 7.09 2.17 6.04
N TRP A 4 6.23 1.48 5.31
CA TRP A 4 5.00 0.91 5.88
C TRP A 4 5.36 -0.19 6.89
N THR A 5 4.62 -0.27 7.99
CA THR A 5 4.84 -1.29 9.04
C THR A 5 3.63 -2.21 9.19
N GLN A 6 3.84 -3.36 9.81
CA GLN A 6 2.75 -4.30 10.11
C GLN A 6 1.70 -3.69 11.07
N ALA A 7 2.10 -2.72 11.91
CA ALA A 7 1.18 -1.98 12.77
C ALA A 7 0.22 -1.09 11.95
N ASP A 8 0.69 -0.52 10.83
CA ASP A 8 -0.17 0.27 9.94
C ASP A 8 -1.24 -0.60 9.25
N LEU A 9 -0.86 -1.82 8.89
CA LEU A 9 -1.78 -2.81 8.32
C LEU A 9 -2.85 -3.23 9.34
N ALA A 10 -2.48 -3.43 10.60
CA ALA A 10 -3.42 -3.73 11.67
C ALA A 10 -4.37 -2.55 11.97
N ALA A 11 -3.85 -1.32 11.98
CA ALA A 11 -4.63 -0.11 12.24
C ALA A 11 -5.70 0.13 11.16
N ILE A 12 -5.34 -0.03 9.88
CA ILE A 12 -6.31 0.13 8.79
C ILE A 12 -7.35 -1.00 8.77
N ASP A 13 -6.95 -2.24 9.10
CA ASP A 13 -7.90 -3.36 9.14
C ASP A 13 -8.93 -3.21 10.27
N ALA A 14 -8.48 -2.77 11.46
CA ALA A 14 -9.36 -2.44 12.59
C ALA A 14 -10.35 -1.30 12.25
N ALA A 15 -9.88 -0.27 11.55
CA ALA A 15 -10.74 0.83 11.13
C ALA A 15 -11.76 0.41 10.05
N ILE A 16 -11.36 -0.45 9.10
CA ILE A 16 -12.28 -1.04 8.11
C ILE A 16 -13.33 -1.91 8.81
N ALA A 17 -12.92 -2.74 9.78
CA ALA A 17 -13.83 -3.60 10.54
C ALA A 17 -14.86 -2.80 11.36
N THR A 18 -14.44 -1.64 11.89
CA THR A 18 -15.29 -0.72 12.65
C THR A 18 -16.20 0.12 11.72
N GLY A 19 -15.88 0.21 10.43
CA GLY A 19 -16.56 1.10 9.48
C GLY A 19 -16.16 2.57 9.64
N ALA A 20 -15.03 2.85 10.30
CA ALA A 20 -14.57 4.21 10.55
C ALA A 20 -13.93 4.81 9.30
N SER A 21 -14.31 6.02 8.93
CA SER A 21 -13.71 6.77 7.82
C SER A 21 -12.36 7.41 8.19
N ARG A 22 -11.92 7.29 9.44
CA ARG A 22 -10.70 7.89 9.98
C ARG A 22 -9.78 6.80 10.52
N VAL A 23 -8.52 6.82 10.11
CA VAL A 23 -7.48 5.89 10.60
C VAL A 23 -6.35 6.70 11.19
N ARG A 24 -5.93 6.32 12.40
CA ARG A 24 -4.69 6.81 13.00
C ARG A 24 -3.63 5.73 12.85
N PHE A 25 -2.58 6.04 12.11
CA PHE A 25 -1.43 5.18 11.91
C PHE A 25 -0.47 5.25 13.11
N ALA A 26 0.43 4.27 13.21
CA ALA A 26 1.38 4.17 14.32
C ALA A 26 2.33 5.38 14.37
N ASP A 27 2.59 5.99 13.21
CA ASP A 27 3.40 7.19 13.02
C ASP A 27 2.71 8.51 13.47
N ASN A 28 1.61 8.43 14.24
CA ASN A 28 0.76 9.57 14.61
C ASN A 28 0.05 10.26 13.44
N ARG A 29 0.18 9.72 12.22
CA ARG A 29 -0.50 10.26 11.05
C ARG A 29 -1.97 9.87 11.07
N GLU A 30 -2.85 10.85 10.93
CA GLU A 30 -4.27 10.62 10.74
C GLU A 30 -4.65 10.86 9.29
N VAL A 31 -5.35 9.88 8.71
CA VAL A 31 -5.89 9.99 7.35
C VAL A 31 -7.39 9.79 7.40
N PHE A 32 -8.10 10.73 6.80
CA PHE A 32 -9.53 10.66 6.60
C PHE A 32 -9.82 10.19 5.18
N TYR A 33 -10.49 9.04 5.07
CA TYR A 33 -10.89 8.41 3.83
C TYR A 33 -12.34 8.74 3.54
N ARG A 34 -12.68 8.93 2.26
CA ARG A 34 -14.06 9.25 1.87
C ARG A 34 -14.95 8.02 1.82
N SER A 35 -14.38 6.82 1.75
CA SER A 35 -15.13 5.57 1.65
C SER A 35 -14.33 4.36 2.14
N LEU A 36 -15.04 3.28 2.52
CA LEU A 36 -14.44 2.00 2.85
C LEU A 36 -13.72 1.35 1.65
N ALA A 37 -14.17 1.64 0.43
CA ALA A 37 -13.50 1.18 -0.78
C ALA A 37 -12.09 1.78 -0.91
N GLU A 38 -11.96 3.07 -0.62
CA GLU A 38 -10.67 3.77 -0.60
C GLU A 38 -9.73 3.17 0.47
N MET A 39 -10.24 2.90 1.67
CA MET A 39 -9.46 2.24 2.73
C MET A 39 -8.98 0.85 2.32
N ARG A 40 -9.82 0.06 1.65
CA ARG A 40 -9.44 -1.27 1.16
C ARG A 40 -8.33 -1.19 0.10
N SER A 41 -8.34 -0.16 -0.74
CA SER A 41 -7.26 0.09 -1.71
C SER A 41 -5.95 0.42 -1.02
N VAL A 42 -5.97 1.30 -0.02
CA VAL A 42 -4.76 1.62 0.78
C VAL A 42 -4.25 0.41 1.53
N ARG A 43 -5.13 -0.42 2.11
CA ARG A 43 -4.72 -1.68 2.75
C ARG A 43 -3.96 -2.58 1.78
N ARG A 44 -4.40 -2.67 0.53
CA ARG A 44 -3.69 -3.46 -0.50
C ARG A 44 -2.33 -2.86 -0.83
N ASP A 45 -2.23 -1.54 -0.93
CA ASP A 45 -0.95 -0.86 -1.18
C ASP A 45 0.05 -1.11 -0.04
N ILE A 46 -0.39 -0.98 1.21
CA ILE A 46 0.40 -1.30 2.41
C ILE A 46 0.83 -2.77 2.40
N ALA A 47 -0.09 -3.70 2.14
CA ALA A 47 0.23 -5.12 2.05
C ALA A 47 1.21 -5.43 0.92
N ALA A 48 1.07 -4.76 -0.23
CA ALA A 48 1.99 -4.89 -1.35
C ALA A 48 3.36 -4.29 -1.03
N ALA A 49 3.44 -3.22 -0.25
CA ALA A 49 4.72 -2.68 0.19
C ALA A 49 5.41 -3.55 1.25
N LEU A 50 4.64 -4.23 2.11
CA LEU A 50 5.15 -5.14 3.14
C LEU A 50 5.58 -6.50 2.57
N GLY A 51 4.76 -7.09 1.68
CA GLY A 51 5.02 -8.40 1.08
C GLY A 51 5.74 -8.34 -0.26
N GLY A 52 5.64 -7.22 -0.96
CA GLY A 52 6.27 -6.98 -2.25
C GLY A 52 7.61 -6.30 -2.06
N THR A 53 8.67 -7.10 -2.00
CA THR A 53 9.89 -6.73 -2.70
C THR A 53 9.47 -6.39 -4.12
N VAL A 54 9.39 -5.10 -4.46
CA VAL A 54 9.04 -4.63 -5.80
C VAL A 54 10.07 -5.23 -6.74
N THR A 55 9.73 -6.39 -7.32
CA THR A 55 10.49 -6.95 -8.43
C THR A 55 10.23 -5.99 -9.57
N ALA A 56 11.15 -5.07 -9.78
CA ALA A 56 11.12 -4.15 -10.90
C ALA A 56 10.84 -4.95 -12.19
N PRO A 57 9.96 -4.46 -13.08
CA PRO A 57 9.72 -5.15 -14.34
C PRO A 57 11.05 -5.22 -15.11
N ARG A 58 11.56 -6.44 -15.32
CA ARG A 58 12.77 -6.67 -16.11
C ARG A 58 12.39 -6.47 -17.58
N VAL A 59 12.59 -5.27 -18.11
CA VAL A 59 12.40 -5.01 -19.54
C VAL A 59 13.68 -5.41 -20.27
N THR A 60 13.65 -6.55 -20.95
CA THR A 60 14.71 -6.93 -21.90
C THR A 60 14.41 -6.25 -23.23
N LEU A 61 15.14 -5.18 -23.55
CA LEU A 61 15.09 -4.55 -24.86
C LEU A 61 15.85 -5.43 -25.86
N ALA A 62 15.15 -6.04 -26.81
CA ALA A 62 15.79 -6.71 -27.93
C ALA A 62 16.52 -5.67 -28.80
N SER A 63 17.84 -5.74 -28.88
CA SER A 63 18.63 -4.90 -29.79
C SER A 63 18.66 -5.55 -31.18
N PHE A 64 17.96 -4.93 -32.13
CA PHE A 64 18.04 -5.31 -33.54
C PHE A 64 19.24 -4.62 -34.19
N ARG A 65 20.21 -5.40 -34.66
CA ARG A 65 21.34 -4.94 -35.48
C ARG A 65 21.13 -5.45 -36.90
N ARG A 66 21.13 -4.55 -37.88
CA ARG A 66 21.03 -4.86 -39.31
C ARG A 66 22.43 -4.83 -39.92
N ASP A 67 22.76 -5.89 -40.65
CA ASP A 67 23.96 -6.05 -41.49
C ASP A 67 23.82 -5.24 -42.79
#